data_AF-A0A962Y2C1-F1
#
_entry.id   AF-A0A962Y2C1-F1
#
_cell.length_a   1.000
_cell.length_b   1.000
_cell.length_c   1.000
_cell.angle_alpha   90.00
_cell.angle_beta   90.00
_cell.angle_gamma   90.00
#
_symmetry.space_group_name_H-M   'P 1'
#
loop_
_entity.id
_entity.type
_entity.pdbx_description
1 polymer ?
#
loop_
_entity_poly.entity_id
_entity_poly.type
_entity_poly.pdbx_seq_one_letter_code
_entity_poly.pdbx_strand_id
1 'polypeptide(L)'
;SLTHEEAVSHRDCALGKWLYSRGLADYGHIDEMKVMETEHEKLHSVIREIIDLKHRGNDTQAETRYQDIEALSGRIVALLKAVERKVAH
;
A
#
# COMPACT_ATOMS: atom_id res chain seq x y z
N SER A 1 -11.94 -2.16 13.01
CA SER A 1 -11.02 -1.08 12.60
C SER A 1 -9.62 -1.62 12.50
N LEU A 2 -8.81 -1.06 11.59
CA LEU A 2 -7.37 -1.31 11.56
C LEU A 2 -6.71 -0.70 12.81
N THR A 3 -5.64 -1.33 13.30
CA THR A 3 -4.78 -0.71 14.32
C THR A 3 -3.95 0.43 13.72
N HIS A 4 -3.40 1.30 14.57
CA HIS A 4 -2.51 2.37 14.11
C HIS A 4 -1.31 1.80 13.34
N GLU A 5 -0.70 0.73 13.86
CA GLU A 5 0.43 0.03 13.24
C GLU A 5 0.07 -0.49 11.85
N GLU A 6 -1.07 -1.17 11.72
CA GLU A 6 -1.57 -1.63 10.41
C GLU A 6 -1.88 -0.50 9.43
N ALA A 7 -2.22 0.69 9.92
CA ALA A 7 -2.47 1.86 9.07
C ALA A 7 -1.17 2.47 8.54
N VAL A 8 -0.10 2.52 9.34
CA VAL A 8 1.15 3.23 8.98
C VAL A 8 2.27 2.31 8.51
N SER A 9 2.12 0.99 8.59
CA SER A 9 3.17 0.03 8.23
C SER A 9 2.75 -0.86 7.07
N HIS A 10 3.50 -0.77 5.98
CA HIS A 10 3.36 -1.65 4.82
C HIS A 10 3.75 -3.10 5.09
N ARG A 11 4.29 -3.42 6.27
CA ARG A 11 4.65 -4.79 6.67
C ARG A 11 3.65 -5.40 7.64
N ASP A 12 2.97 -4.57 8.43
CA ASP A 12 2.05 -5.04 9.47
C ASP A 12 0.60 -5.16 8.98
N CYS A 13 0.23 -4.52 7.87
CA CYS A 13 -1.07 -4.70 7.26
C CYS A 13 -1.22 -6.12 6.67
N ALA A 14 -2.46 -6.57 6.42
CA ALA A 14 -2.74 -7.92 5.93
C ALA A 14 -2.02 -8.23 4.60
N LEU A 15 -2.03 -7.26 3.66
CA LEU A 15 -1.32 -7.40 2.39
C LEU A 15 0.20 -7.50 2.60
N GLY A 16 0.76 -6.65 3.47
CA GLY A 16 2.17 -6.67 3.83
C GLY A 16 2.60 -8.00 4.44
N LYS A 17 1.86 -8.48 5.43
CA LYS A 17 2.11 -9.77 6.08
C LYS A 17 2.16 -10.92 5.06
N TRP A 18 1.22 -10.97 4.12
CA TRP A 18 1.24 -11.95 3.04
C TRP A 18 2.42 -11.74 2.08
N LEU A 19 2.65 -10.50 1.65
CA LEU A 19 3.67 -10.13 0.66
C LEU A 19 5.07 -10.56 1.12
N TYR A 20 5.44 -10.21 2.35
CA TYR A 20 6.77 -10.51 2.91
C TYR A 20 6.92 -11.94 3.44
N SER A 21 5.83 -12.65 3.75
CA SER A 21 5.92 -14.04 4.20
C SER A 21 5.98 -15.04 3.05
N ARG A 22 5.29 -14.76 1.95
CA ARG A 22 5.20 -15.68 0.81
C ARG A 22 5.10 -14.98 -0.54
N GLY A 23 4.36 -13.88 -0.66
CA GLY A 23 4.06 -13.25 -1.95
C GLY A 23 5.30 -12.92 -2.80
N LEU A 24 6.35 -12.36 -2.21
CA LEU A 24 7.60 -12.06 -2.91
C LEU A 24 8.41 -13.32 -3.25
N ALA A 25 8.37 -14.35 -2.42
CA ALA A 25 9.07 -15.61 -2.69
C ALA A 25 8.44 -16.32 -3.90
N ASP A 26 7.11 -16.36 -3.95
CA ASP A 26 6.37 -17.06 -5.00
C ASP A 26 6.33 -16.25 -6.31
N TYR A 27 6.14 -14.92 -6.21
CA TYR A 27 5.78 -14.08 -7.37
C TYR A 27 6.71 -12.88 -7.58
N GLY A 28 7.74 -12.67 -6.75
CA GLY A 28 8.63 -11.51 -6.86
C GLY A 28 9.46 -11.45 -8.14
N HIS A 29 9.46 -12.52 -8.94
CA HIS A 29 10.04 -12.54 -10.28
C HIS A 29 9.17 -11.82 -11.32
N ILE A 30 7.88 -11.59 -11.03
CA ILE A 30 6.95 -10.85 -11.89
C ILE A 30 7.12 -9.35 -11.61
N ASP A 31 7.41 -8.55 -12.62
CA ASP A 31 7.71 -7.12 -12.44
C ASP A 31 6.57 -6.34 -11.78
N GLU A 32 5.32 -6.68 -12.06
CA GLU A 32 4.15 -6.08 -11.41
C GLU A 32 4.13 -6.31 -9.89
N MET A 33 4.71 -7.41 -9.36
CA MET A 33 4.83 -7.61 -7.91
C MET A 33 5.81 -6.62 -7.27
N LYS A 34 6.92 -6.33 -7.93
CA LYS A 34 7.91 -5.34 -7.44
C LYS A 34 7.34 -3.93 -7.46
N VAL A 35 6.61 -3.59 -8.52
CA VAL A 35 5.89 -2.31 -8.61
C VAL A 35 4.80 -2.23 -7.54
N MET A 36 4.07 -3.32 -7.30
CA MET A 36 3.03 -3.38 -6.27
C MET A 36 3.62 -3.16 -4.87
N GLU A 37 4.75 -3.79 -4.53
CA GLU A 37 5.46 -3.57 -3.27
C GLU A 37 5.81 -2.09 -3.08
N THR A 38 6.35 -1.45 -4.12
CA THR A 38 6.76 -0.04 -4.07
C THR A 38 5.56 0.90 -3.90
N GLU A 39 4.48 0.69 -4.66
CA GLU A 39 3.26 1.50 -4.54
C GLU A 39 2.56 1.27 -3.18
N HIS A 40 2.65 0.07 -2.63
CA HIS A 40 2.16 -0.28 -1.30
C HIS A 40 2.95 0.40 -0.17
N GLU A 41 4.28 0.44 -0.26
CA GLU A 41 5.11 1.21 0.68
C GLU A 41 4.75 2.71 0.64
N LYS A 42 4.58 3.25 -0.57
CA LYS A 42 4.18 4.66 -0.77
C LYS A 42 2.83 4.98 -0.14
N LEU A 43 1.83 4.09 -0.29
CA LEU A 43 0.51 4.25 0.35
C LEU A 43 0.64 4.44 1.86
N HIS A 44 1.39 3.56 2.54
CA HIS A 44 1.57 3.66 3.98
C HIS A 44 2.41 4.87 4.41
N SER A 45 3.36 5.31 3.58
CA SER A 45 4.06 6.58 3.81
C SER A 45 3.11 7.78 3.77
N VAL A 46 2.18 7.82 2.82
CA VAL A 46 1.16 8.88 2.72
C VAL A 46 0.23 8.87 3.93
N ILE A 47 -0.21 7.69 4.37
CA ILE A 47 -1.06 7.57 5.58
C ILE A 47 -0.32 8.10 6.81
N ARG A 48 0.97 7.81 6.96
CA ARG A 48 1.79 8.34 8.07
C ARG A 48 1.86 9.88 8.04
N GLU A 49 2.07 10.45 6.87
CA GLU A 49 2.11 11.90 6.69
C GLU A 49 0.77 12.56 7.03
N ILE A 50 -0.34 11.97 6.59
CA ILE A 50 -1.69 12.42 6.92
C ILE A 50 -1.89 12.47 8.44
N ILE A 51 -1.48 11.42 9.16
CA ILE A 51 -1.61 11.37 10.62
C ILE A 51 -0.77 12.47 11.29
N ASP A 52 0.47 12.69 10.85
CA ASP A 52 1.33 13.76 11.37
C ASP A 52 0.72 15.15 11.09
N LEU A 53 0.19 15.38 9.89
CA LEU A 53 -0.51 16.63 9.55
C LEU A 53 -1.74 16.86 10.43
N LYS A 54 -2.54 15.81 10.67
CA LYS A 54 -3.70 15.87 11.57
C LYS A 54 -3.29 16.19 13.01
N HIS A 55 -2.24 15.55 13.52
CA HIS A 55 -1.72 15.85 14.87
C HIS A 55 -1.22 17.29 15.02
N ARG A 56 -0.73 17.92 13.93
CA ARG A 56 -0.29 19.32 13.89
C ARG A 56 -1.42 20.32 13.63
N GLY A 57 -2.66 19.87 13.42
CA GLY A 57 -3.79 20.73 13.07
C GLY A 57 -3.77 21.24 11.61
N ASN A 58 -2.95 20.65 10.74
CA ASN A 58 -2.82 21.02 9.34
C ASN A 58 -3.88 20.32 8.46
N ASP A 59 -5.16 20.53 8.78
CA ASP A 59 -6.28 19.76 8.21
C ASP A 59 -6.38 19.85 6.68
N THR A 60 -6.16 21.02 6.10
CA THR A 60 -6.21 21.21 4.63
C THR A 60 -5.15 20.39 3.92
N GLN A 61 -3.91 20.37 4.45
CA GLN A 61 -2.82 19.58 3.85
C GLN A 61 -3.11 18.09 4.00
N ALA A 62 -3.62 17.67 5.15
CA ALA A 62 -4.01 16.27 5.35
C ALA A 62 -5.08 15.85 4.34
N GLU A 63 -6.09 16.69 4.09
CA GLU A 63 -7.15 16.42 3.11
C GLU A 63 -6.60 16.31 1.68
N THR A 64 -5.66 17.17 1.29
CA THR A 64 -4.97 17.04 0.00
C THR A 64 -4.27 15.68 -0.13
N ARG A 65 -3.60 15.22 0.93
CA ARG A 65 -2.91 13.91 0.90
C ARG A 65 -3.88 12.74 0.95
N TYR A 66 -5.05 12.88 1.56
CA TYR A 66 -6.10 11.84 1.52
C TYR A 66 -6.52 11.50 0.09
N GLN A 67 -6.51 12.47 -0.83
CA GLN A 67 -6.85 12.24 -2.24
C GLN A 67 -5.87 11.28 -2.94
N ASP A 68 -4.62 11.21 -2.48
CA ASP A 68 -3.61 10.30 -3.03
C ASP A 68 -3.89 8.83 -2.68
N ILE A 69 -4.59 8.57 -1.57
CA ILE A 69 -4.86 7.20 -1.06
C ILE A 69 -5.71 6.40 -2.05
N GLU A 70 -6.77 7.00 -2.60
CA GLU A 70 -7.67 6.31 -3.52
C GLU A 70 -6.94 5.87 -4.80
N ALA A 71 -6.16 6.79 -5.38
CA ALA A 71 -5.37 6.51 -6.57
C ALA A 71 -4.32 5.41 -6.33
N LEU A 72 -3.62 5.44 -5.20
CA LEU A 72 -2.61 4.44 -4.83
C LEU A 72 -3.26 3.07 -4.58
N SER A 73 -4.36 3.02 -3.84
CA SER A 73 -5.11 1.79 -3.58
C SER A 73 -5.61 1.15 -4.89
N GLY A 74 -6.16 1.97 -5.79
CA GLY A 74 -6.60 1.51 -7.12
C GLY A 74 -5.46 0.91 -7.96
N ARG A 75 -4.27 1.53 -7.92
CA ARG A 75 -3.07 1.01 -8.60
C ARG A 75 -2.61 -0.33 -8.02
N ILE A 76 -2.56 -0.47 -6.70
CA ILE A 76 -2.17 -1.72 -6.03
C ILE A 76 -3.10 -2.87 -6.43
N VAL A 77 -4.42 -2.64 -6.42
CA VAL A 77 -5.41 -3.64 -6.84
C VAL A 77 -5.24 -4.00 -8.33
N ALA A 78 -5.00 -3.02 -9.20
CA ALA A 78 -4.78 -3.28 -10.62
C ALA A 78 -3.53 -4.14 -10.88
N LEU A 79 -2.45 -3.89 -10.13
CA LEU A 79 -1.21 -4.67 -10.21
C LEU A 79 -1.41 -6.11 -9.71
N LEU A 80 -2.10 -6.31 -8.58
CA LEU A 80 -2.42 -7.66 -8.10
C LEU A 80 -3.24 -8.46 -9.12
N LYS A 81 -4.23 -7.83 -9.76
CA LYS A 81 -5.00 -8.46 -10.86
C LYS A 81 -4.13 -8.78 -12.08
N ALA A 82 -3.11 -7.97 -12.37
CA ALA A 82 -2.17 -8.24 -13.46
C ALA A 82 -1.29 -9.46 -13.16
N VAL A 83 -0.83 -9.59 -11.92
CA VAL A 83 -0.09 -10.76 -11.43
C VAL A 83 -0.95 -12.01 -11.50
N GLU A 84 -2.19 -11.94 -11.00
CA GLU A 84 -3.14 -13.05 -11.04
C GLU A 84 -3.34 -13.58 -12.47
N ARG A 85 -3.53 -12.69 -13.45
CA ARG A 85 -3.63 -13.08 -14.86
C ARG A 85 -2.38 -13.77 -15.39
N LYS A 86 -1.18 -13.35 -14.97
CA LYS A 86 0.09 -13.96 -15.40
C LYS A 86 0.34 -15.33 -14.78
N VAL A 87 -0.22 -15.60 -13.61
CA VAL A 87 -0.09 -16.88 -12.90
C VAL A 87 -1.13 -17.91 -13.35
N ALA A 88 -2.31 -17.46 -13.77
CA ALA A 88 -3.41 -18.32 -14.23
C ALA A 88 -3.21 -18.89 -15.66
N HIS A 89 -2.11 -18.55 -16.33
CA HIS A 89 -1.73 -19.01 -17.67
C HIS A 89 -0.43 -19.80 -17.61
#